data_AF-A0A2D0AM78-F1
#
_entry.id   AF-A0A2D0AM78-F1
#
_cell.length_a   1.000
_cell.length_b   1.000
_cell.length_c   1.000
_cell.angle_alpha   90.00
_cell.angle_beta   90.00
_cell.angle_gamma   90.00
#
_symmetry.space_group_name_H-M   'P 1'
#
loop_
_entity.id
_entity.type
_entity.pdbx_description
1 polymer ?
#
loop_
_entity_poly.entity_id
_entity_poly.type
_entity_poly.pdbx_seq_one_letter_code
_entity_poly.pdbx_strand_id
1 'polypeptide(L)'
;MNLRHAFTPADNRRLSHLCGTLDEHLRQIATALSVRISRRGEHFHIEGDRAAAQRALTLLEALYARADRPISDETLRIALVEAAADLAKPGAAPDGEGTEPDSVVLRTRRADLAGRTTNQHQYLRHILSHDISFGIGPAGTGKTFLAVACAVDALERSTVQRIILTRPAVEAGERLGFLPGDLTQKVDPYLRPLYDALYDLMGFDRVTKAFEKGQLEIAPLAFMRGRTLNHAFVILDEAQNTTPEQMKMFLTRIGFGSKCVVTGDTSQIDLPRGSVSGLVDAEQVLDGVDGIAVTRFTRADVVRHPLVARIVQAYEEQAAAHASEQQARDALYAQEREERRERALRLQSAIVAESAVEARPVTAVVPTPKPSARQAAKTTGKTTGKTLAKPPAQPAAKAVAKPAMKAGGRSAAKAGPVAKARPAAKVGSAQPKAGVARKGGTR
;
A
#
# COMPACT_ATOMS: atom_id res chain seq x y z
N MET A 1 -29.34 32.75 -2.11
CA MET A 1 -29.13 33.20 -3.51
C MET A 1 -30.11 32.47 -4.40
N ASN A 2 -30.45 33.03 -5.56
CA ASN A 2 -31.36 32.41 -6.50
C ASN A 2 -30.74 32.45 -7.91
N LEU A 3 -30.54 31.27 -8.52
CA LEU A 3 -29.98 31.09 -9.86
C LEU A 3 -31.06 30.62 -10.83
N ARG A 4 -30.94 31.08 -12.09
CA ARG A 4 -31.76 30.64 -13.21
C ARG A 4 -30.84 30.17 -14.33
N HIS A 5 -31.08 28.98 -14.85
CA HIS A 5 -30.35 28.40 -15.97
C HIS A 5 -31.34 27.86 -17.00
N ALA A 6 -30.94 27.83 -18.27
CA ALA A 6 -31.74 27.31 -19.37
C ALA A 6 -30.84 26.51 -20.31
N PHE A 7 -31.16 25.24 -20.53
CA PHE A 7 -30.40 24.40 -21.46
C PHE A 7 -30.84 24.69 -22.89
N THR A 8 -30.02 25.43 -23.64
CA THR A 8 -30.27 25.79 -25.05
C THR A 8 -29.15 25.22 -25.95
N PRO A 9 -29.49 24.56 -27.08
CA PRO A 9 -30.83 24.21 -27.56
C PRO A 9 -31.50 23.13 -26.69
N ALA A 10 -32.83 23.18 -26.58
CA ALA A 10 -33.59 22.30 -25.69
C ALA A 10 -33.75 20.88 -26.29
N ASP A 11 -32.88 19.95 -25.90
CA ASP A 11 -33.06 18.52 -26.16
C ASP A 11 -33.92 17.87 -25.06
N ASN A 12 -35.19 17.59 -25.39
CA ASN A 12 -36.16 16.94 -24.49
C ASN A 12 -35.75 15.54 -24.02
N ARG A 13 -34.98 14.78 -24.82
CA ARG A 13 -34.51 13.43 -24.45
C ARG A 13 -33.42 13.54 -23.39
N ARG A 14 -32.44 14.43 -23.59
CA ARG A 14 -31.39 14.72 -22.60
C ARG A 14 -31.99 15.29 -21.32
N LEU A 15 -32.95 16.21 -21.41
CA LEU A 15 -33.68 16.73 -20.25
C LEU A 15 -34.43 15.62 -19.49
N SER A 16 -35.03 14.65 -20.17
CA SER A 16 -35.68 13.50 -19.54
C SER A 16 -34.69 12.60 -18.79
N HIS A 17 -33.54 12.28 -19.41
CA HIS A 17 -32.49 11.50 -18.75
C HIS A 17 -31.85 12.25 -17.57
N LEU A 18 -31.67 13.57 -17.67
CA LEU A 18 -31.15 14.42 -16.58
C LEU A 18 -32.08 14.38 -15.36
N CYS A 19 -33.39 14.56 -15.56
CA CYS A 19 -34.34 14.67 -14.45
C CYS A 19 -34.70 13.32 -13.82
N GLY A 20 -34.62 12.24 -14.60
CA GLY A 20 -35.03 10.91 -14.17
C GLY A 20 -36.56 10.76 -14.08
N THR A 21 -37.02 9.60 -13.62
CA THR A 21 -38.45 9.32 -13.43
C THR A 21 -39.06 10.24 -12.36
N LEU A 22 -40.10 11.00 -12.72
CA LEU A 22 -40.78 11.94 -11.81
C LEU A 22 -39.81 12.92 -11.11
N ASP A 23 -38.86 13.48 -11.87
CA ASP A 23 -37.83 14.42 -11.40
C ASP A 23 -37.02 13.89 -10.18
N GLU A 24 -36.85 12.57 -10.07
CA GLU A 24 -36.14 11.92 -8.97
C GLU A 24 -34.69 12.38 -8.83
N HIS A 25 -33.97 12.54 -9.95
CA HIS A 25 -32.57 12.99 -9.90
C HIS A 25 -32.46 14.40 -9.32
N LEU A 26 -33.40 15.30 -9.68
CA LEU A 26 -33.44 16.65 -9.13
C LEU A 26 -33.71 16.65 -7.62
N ARG A 27 -34.57 15.74 -7.14
CA ARG A 27 -34.83 15.55 -5.71
C ARG A 27 -33.61 15.01 -4.96
N GLN A 28 -32.86 14.08 -5.56
CA GLN A 28 -31.61 13.56 -4.98
C GLN A 28 -30.52 14.66 -4.90
N ILE A 29 -30.34 15.46 -5.97
CA ILE A 29 -29.41 16.60 -6.00
C ILE A 29 -29.79 17.67 -4.96
N ALA A 30 -31.07 18.05 -4.93
CA ALA A 30 -31.62 19.01 -3.97
C ALA A 30 -31.34 18.60 -2.51
N THR A 31 -31.55 17.31 -2.20
CA THR A 31 -31.31 16.76 -0.86
C THR A 31 -29.83 16.72 -0.51
N ALA A 32 -28.96 16.26 -1.42
CA ALA A 32 -27.53 16.10 -1.15
C ALA A 32 -26.79 17.43 -0.98
N LEU A 33 -27.18 18.47 -1.74
CA LEU A 33 -26.54 19.78 -1.71
C LEU A 33 -27.28 20.81 -0.85
N SER A 34 -28.37 20.42 -0.17
CA SER A 34 -29.22 21.31 0.64
C SER A 34 -29.72 22.55 -0.12
N VAL A 35 -30.21 22.34 -1.34
CA VAL A 35 -30.80 23.38 -2.20
C VAL A 35 -32.21 23.01 -2.63
N ARG A 36 -33.04 24.00 -2.99
CA ARG A 36 -34.33 23.76 -3.66
C ARG A 36 -34.15 23.92 -5.16
N ILE A 37 -34.49 22.89 -5.93
CA ILE A 37 -34.50 22.91 -7.40
C ILE A 37 -35.95 22.82 -7.86
N SER A 38 -36.33 23.71 -8.79
CA SER A 38 -37.61 23.63 -9.52
C SER A 38 -37.37 23.81 -11.01
N ARG A 39 -38.24 23.21 -11.82
CA ARG A 39 -38.07 23.09 -13.28
C ARG A 39 -39.35 23.49 -13.99
N ARG A 40 -39.22 24.17 -15.13
CA ARG A 40 -40.30 24.38 -16.10
C ARG A 40 -39.74 24.25 -17.52
N GLY A 41 -39.92 23.07 -18.13
CA GLY A 41 -39.36 22.76 -19.45
C GLY A 41 -37.84 22.61 -19.41
N GLU A 42 -37.16 23.45 -20.17
CA GLU A 42 -35.72 23.66 -20.26
C GLU A 42 -35.17 24.62 -19.19
N HIS A 43 -36.04 25.35 -18.48
CA HIS A 43 -35.66 26.32 -17.46
C HIS A 43 -35.58 25.67 -16.07
N PHE A 44 -34.45 25.88 -15.40
CA PHE A 44 -34.15 25.41 -14.05
C PHE A 44 -33.94 26.60 -13.11
N HIS A 45 -34.44 26.45 -11.89
CA HIS A 45 -34.43 27.47 -10.85
C HIS A 45 -33.88 26.86 -9.56
N ILE A 46 -32.79 27.43 -9.04
CA ILE A 46 -32.02 26.87 -7.92
C ILE A 46 -31.96 27.90 -6.80
N GLU A 47 -32.55 27.58 -5.66
CA GLU A 47 -32.56 28.41 -4.46
C GLU A 47 -31.71 27.76 -3.36
N GLY A 48 -30.79 28.52 -2.77
CA GLY A 48 -29.95 28.04 -1.67
C GLY A 48 -28.78 28.97 -1.37
N ASP A 49 -27.85 28.55 -0.53
CA ASP A 49 -26.63 29.29 -0.27
C ASP A 49 -25.78 29.44 -1.53
N ARG A 50 -25.05 30.56 -1.66
CA ARG A 50 -24.33 30.91 -2.90
C ARG A 50 -23.42 29.80 -3.41
N ALA A 51 -22.65 29.17 -2.53
CA ALA A 51 -21.76 28.06 -2.89
C ALA A 51 -22.53 26.77 -3.23
N ALA A 52 -23.63 26.48 -2.54
CA ALA A 52 -24.45 25.29 -2.78
C ALA A 52 -25.24 25.38 -4.08
N ALA A 53 -25.86 26.53 -4.35
CA ALA A 53 -26.58 26.81 -5.59
C ALA A 53 -25.65 26.76 -6.81
N GLN A 54 -24.43 27.28 -6.70
CA GLN A 54 -23.45 27.22 -7.79
C GLN A 54 -22.98 25.78 -8.07
N ARG A 55 -22.68 24.98 -7.03
CA ARG A 55 -22.34 23.56 -7.21
C ARG A 55 -23.50 22.76 -7.81
N ALA A 56 -24.73 23.01 -7.38
CA ALA A 56 -25.92 22.36 -7.94
C ALA A 56 -26.10 22.72 -9.43
N LEU A 57 -25.78 23.95 -9.83
CA LEU A 57 -25.77 24.35 -11.23
C LEU A 57 -24.71 23.59 -12.04
N THR A 58 -23.44 23.62 -11.58
CA THR A 58 -22.34 22.90 -12.25
C THR A 58 -22.58 21.40 -12.35
N LEU A 59 -23.19 20.79 -11.31
CA LEU A 59 -23.59 19.38 -11.35
C LEU A 59 -24.70 19.11 -12.37
N LEU A 60 -25.71 19.99 -12.47
CA LEU A 60 -26.76 19.87 -13.50
C LEU A 60 -26.19 20.03 -14.91
N GLU A 61 -25.23 20.93 -15.12
CA GLU A 61 -24.52 21.11 -16.39
C GLU A 61 -23.70 19.86 -16.77
N ALA A 62 -22.91 19.31 -15.83
CA ALA A 62 -22.13 18.10 -16.04
C ALA A 62 -23.00 16.84 -16.28
N LEU A 63 -24.13 16.71 -15.58
CA LEU A 63 -25.08 15.63 -15.82
C LEU A 63 -25.80 15.82 -17.16
N TYR A 64 -26.16 17.05 -17.54
CA TYR A 64 -26.76 17.34 -18.84
C TYR A 64 -25.81 17.03 -20.00
N ALA A 65 -24.51 17.34 -19.85
CA ALA A 65 -23.46 16.99 -20.81
C ALA A 65 -23.42 15.48 -21.10
N ARG A 66 -23.64 14.65 -20.07
CA ARG A 66 -23.62 13.18 -20.13
C ARG A 66 -24.97 12.53 -20.49
N ALA A 67 -26.03 13.34 -20.63
CA ALA A 67 -27.41 12.87 -20.75
C ALA A 67 -27.80 12.35 -22.16
N ASP A 68 -26.87 12.16 -23.09
CA ASP A 68 -27.14 11.50 -24.39
C ASP A 68 -27.59 10.04 -24.21
N ARG A 69 -27.26 9.43 -23.06
CA ARG A 69 -27.74 8.12 -22.60
C ARG A 69 -28.45 8.27 -21.26
N PRO A 70 -29.31 7.31 -20.85
CA PRO A 70 -29.90 7.30 -19.52
C PRO A 70 -28.81 7.33 -18.44
N ILE A 71 -28.93 8.25 -17.49
CA ILE A 71 -28.03 8.34 -16.35
C ILE A 71 -28.39 7.22 -15.37
N SER A 72 -27.44 6.35 -15.02
CA SER A 72 -27.66 5.30 -14.02
C SER A 72 -27.59 5.87 -12.60
N ASP A 73 -28.30 5.25 -11.65
CA ASP A 73 -28.22 5.62 -10.24
C ASP A 73 -26.77 5.65 -9.71
N GLU A 74 -25.91 4.75 -10.18
CA GLU A 74 -24.50 4.70 -9.78
C GLU A 74 -23.75 5.93 -10.29
N THR A 75 -23.99 6.33 -11.55
CA THR A 75 -23.42 7.56 -12.12
C THR A 75 -23.87 8.80 -11.35
N LEU A 76 -25.16 8.88 -11.01
CA LEU A 76 -25.71 9.98 -10.22
C LEU A 76 -25.12 10.00 -8.80
N ARG A 77 -25.04 8.85 -8.12
CA ARG A 77 -24.46 8.74 -6.77
C ARG A 77 -22.98 9.16 -6.75
N ILE A 78 -22.19 8.80 -7.75
CA ILE A 78 -20.78 9.24 -7.87
C ILE A 78 -20.72 10.76 -7.99
N ALA A 79 -21.45 11.34 -8.94
CA ALA A 79 -21.44 12.79 -9.19
C ALA A 79 -21.96 13.61 -7.97
N LEU A 80 -22.90 13.05 -7.20
CA LEU A 80 -23.34 13.62 -5.92
C LEU A 80 -22.25 13.59 -4.84
N VAL A 81 -21.48 12.50 -4.76
CA VAL A 81 -20.35 12.39 -3.81
C VAL A 81 -19.22 13.35 -4.19
N GLU A 82 -18.93 13.52 -5.48
CA GLU A 82 -17.95 14.50 -5.97
C GLU A 82 -18.38 15.94 -5.61
N ALA A 83 -19.61 16.33 -5.97
CA ALA A 83 -20.14 17.66 -5.65
C ALA A 83 -20.31 17.92 -4.14
N ALA A 84 -20.42 16.87 -3.32
CA ALA A 84 -20.42 16.96 -1.86
C ALA A 84 -18.99 16.99 -1.28
N ALA A 85 -18.00 16.33 -1.89
CA ALA A 85 -16.60 16.38 -1.45
C ALA A 85 -16.02 17.80 -1.55
N ASP A 86 -16.47 18.59 -2.54
CA ASP A 86 -16.14 20.02 -2.67
C ASP A 86 -16.69 20.90 -1.52
N LEU A 87 -17.53 20.37 -0.62
CA LEU A 87 -17.87 21.05 0.64
C LEU A 87 -16.66 21.15 1.59
N ALA A 88 -15.68 20.24 1.47
CA ALA A 88 -14.54 20.14 2.39
C ALA A 88 -13.38 21.12 2.07
N LYS A 89 -13.46 21.89 0.97
CA LYS A 89 -12.43 22.85 0.54
C LYS A 89 -13.02 24.23 0.24
N PRO A 90 -13.14 25.11 1.25
CA PRO A 90 -13.44 26.52 0.99
C PRO A 90 -12.19 27.21 0.40
N GLY A 91 -12.25 27.62 -0.87
CA GLY A 91 -11.34 28.64 -1.42
C GLY A 91 -10.30 28.21 -2.45
N ALA A 92 -10.55 27.19 -3.28
CA ALA A 92 -9.81 27.01 -4.53
C ALA A 92 -10.65 27.52 -5.72
N ALA A 93 -10.25 28.66 -6.29
CA ALA A 93 -10.75 29.06 -7.61
C ALA A 93 -10.09 28.18 -8.69
N PRO A 94 -10.82 27.72 -9.72
CA PRO A 94 -10.23 26.95 -10.81
C PRO A 94 -9.61 27.88 -11.85
N ASP A 95 -8.39 28.34 -11.57
CA ASP A 95 -7.52 28.90 -12.62
C ASP A 95 -6.89 27.76 -13.42
N GLY A 96 -7.14 27.72 -14.73
CA GLY A 96 -6.53 26.76 -15.65
C GLY A 96 -7.53 25.88 -16.40
N GLU A 97 -7.91 26.35 -17.59
CA GLU A 97 -8.46 25.62 -18.75
C GLU A 97 -8.74 24.12 -18.53
N GLY A 98 -9.98 23.83 -18.12
CA GLY A 98 -10.49 22.48 -17.99
C GLY A 98 -10.55 21.75 -19.34
N THR A 99 -9.47 21.07 -19.70
CA THR A 99 -9.55 19.94 -20.61
C THR A 99 -10.40 18.88 -19.92
N GLU A 100 -11.61 18.68 -20.42
CA GLU A 100 -12.52 17.57 -20.06
C GLU A 100 -11.70 16.30 -19.80
N PRO A 101 -11.96 15.54 -18.72
CA PRO A 101 -11.16 14.37 -18.42
C PRO A 101 -11.44 13.27 -19.44
N ASP A 102 -10.70 13.33 -20.55
CA ASP A 102 -10.79 12.38 -21.66
C ASP A 102 -10.72 10.97 -21.10
N SER A 103 -11.82 10.23 -21.29
CA SER A 103 -12.08 9.01 -20.56
C SER A 103 -11.16 7.92 -21.12
N VAL A 104 -10.23 7.44 -20.31
CA VAL A 104 -9.29 6.40 -20.73
C VAL A 104 -10.04 5.09 -20.93
N VAL A 105 -10.43 4.81 -22.17
CA VAL A 105 -11.12 3.56 -22.55
C VAL A 105 -10.11 2.43 -22.69
N LEU A 106 -10.15 1.46 -21.77
CA LEU A 106 -9.31 0.27 -21.78
C LEU A 106 -10.04 -0.92 -22.44
N ARG A 107 -9.36 -1.61 -23.37
CA ARG A 107 -9.79 -2.86 -23.99
C ARG A 107 -9.45 -4.03 -23.09
N THR A 108 -10.33 -4.30 -22.12
CA THR A 108 -10.28 -5.52 -21.30
C THR A 108 -11.62 -6.25 -21.36
N ARG A 109 -11.71 -7.44 -20.78
CA ARG A 109 -12.98 -8.17 -20.61
C ARG A 109 -14.02 -7.36 -19.82
N ARG A 110 -13.58 -6.46 -18.93
CA ARG A 110 -14.41 -5.45 -18.25
C ARG A 110 -14.41 -4.16 -19.07
N ALA A 111 -15.40 -4.02 -19.94
CA ALA A 111 -15.54 -2.86 -20.83
C ALA A 111 -15.92 -1.56 -20.09
N ASP A 112 -16.32 -1.67 -18.81
CA ASP A 112 -16.68 -0.61 -17.88
C ASP A 112 -15.51 -0.15 -16.98
N LEU A 113 -14.32 -0.76 -17.12
CA LEU A 113 -13.18 -0.48 -16.26
C LEU A 113 -12.56 0.89 -16.57
N ALA A 114 -12.87 1.86 -15.72
CA ALA A 114 -12.28 3.20 -15.70
C ALA A 114 -11.70 3.53 -14.31
N GLY A 115 -10.91 4.61 -14.24
CA GLY A 115 -10.55 5.24 -12.96
C GLY A 115 -11.79 5.71 -12.23
N ARG A 116 -11.79 5.63 -10.89
CA ARG A 116 -12.93 6.03 -10.04
C ARG A 116 -12.66 7.28 -9.22
N THR A 117 -11.42 7.74 -9.18
CA THR A 117 -10.99 8.98 -8.52
C THR A 117 -10.09 9.79 -9.44
N THR A 118 -9.87 11.06 -9.13
CA THR A 118 -8.98 11.95 -9.90
C THR A 118 -7.56 11.37 -10.02
N ASN A 119 -7.00 10.85 -8.92
CA ASN A 119 -5.66 10.24 -8.93
C ASN A 119 -5.62 8.95 -9.74
N GLN A 120 -6.69 8.14 -9.76
CA GLN A 120 -6.78 6.96 -10.62
C GLN A 120 -6.85 7.34 -12.12
N HIS A 121 -7.58 8.40 -12.48
CA HIS A 121 -7.57 8.92 -13.86
C HIS A 121 -6.20 9.47 -14.26
N GLN A 122 -5.55 10.23 -13.39
CA GLN A 122 -4.21 10.74 -13.61
C GLN A 122 -3.19 9.60 -13.78
N TYR A 123 -3.27 8.56 -12.94
CA TYR A 123 -2.42 7.38 -13.04
C TYR A 123 -2.57 6.65 -14.37
N LEU A 124 -3.80 6.44 -14.83
CA LEU A 124 -4.07 5.85 -16.16
C LEU A 124 -3.46 6.69 -17.28
N ARG A 125 -3.55 8.03 -17.21
CA ARG A 125 -2.90 8.91 -18.18
C ARG A 125 -1.39 8.81 -18.14
N HIS A 126 -0.79 8.84 -16.95
CA HIS A 126 0.66 8.71 -16.78
C HIS A 126 1.18 7.41 -17.41
N ILE A 127 0.52 6.26 -17.17
CA ILE A 127 0.89 4.97 -17.78
C ILE A 127 0.87 5.04 -19.31
N LEU A 128 -0.12 5.71 -19.91
CA LEU A 128 -0.21 5.81 -21.36
C LEU A 128 0.82 6.77 -21.97
N SER A 129 1.04 7.93 -21.33
CA SER A 129 1.89 9.00 -21.87
C SER A 129 3.39 8.84 -21.56
N HIS A 130 3.76 8.13 -20.48
CA HIS A 130 5.15 7.99 -20.04
C HIS A 130 5.66 6.56 -20.23
N ASP A 131 6.98 6.39 -20.34
CA ASP A 131 7.60 5.07 -20.50
C ASP A 131 7.82 4.38 -19.16
N ILE A 132 7.99 5.15 -18.08
CA ILE A 132 8.01 4.62 -16.70
C ILE A 132 6.97 5.37 -15.86
N SER A 133 6.15 4.64 -15.12
CA SER A 133 5.13 5.21 -14.22
C SER A 133 5.15 4.57 -12.84
N PHE A 134 5.27 5.39 -11.80
CA PHE A 134 5.19 4.96 -10.40
C PHE A 134 3.77 5.17 -9.86
N GLY A 135 3.19 4.11 -9.29
CA GLY A 135 1.93 4.14 -8.55
C GLY A 135 2.20 3.85 -7.07
N ILE A 136 2.30 4.89 -6.24
CA ILE A 136 2.69 4.79 -4.84
C ILE A 136 1.49 5.10 -3.96
N GLY A 137 1.17 4.25 -2.99
CA GLY A 137 0.15 4.55 -1.96
C GLY A 137 -0.56 3.33 -1.42
N PRO A 138 -1.62 3.51 -0.60
CA PRO A 138 -2.18 2.46 0.24
C PRO A 138 -2.76 1.26 -0.54
N ALA A 139 -2.82 0.09 0.10
CA ALA A 139 -3.51 -1.08 -0.44
C ALA A 139 -5.02 -0.82 -0.68
N GLY A 140 -5.54 -1.29 -1.82
CA GLY A 140 -6.95 -1.11 -2.22
C GLY A 140 -7.25 0.19 -2.99
N THR A 141 -6.22 0.94 -3.37
CA THR A 141 -6.30 2.12 -4.27
C THR A 141 -6.41 1.76 -5.77
N GLY A 142 -6.37 0.47 -6.09
CA GLY A 142 -6.43 -0.03 -7.48
C GLY A 142 -5.11 0.02 -8.25
N LYS A 143 -4.02 0.58 -7.71
CA LYS A 143 -2.73 0.77 -8.39
C LYS A 143 -2.27 -0.42 -9.27
N THR A 144 -2.12 -1.61 -8.70
CA THR A 144 -1.67 -2.81 -9.43
C THR A 144 -2.72 -3.30 -10.43
N PHE A 145 -4.00 -3.26 -10.07
CA PHE A 145 -5.09 -3.74 -10.93
C PHE A 145 -5.26 -2.86 -12.18
N LEU A 146 -5.19 -1.53 -12.02
CA LEU A 146 -5.23 -0.57 -13.13
C LEU A 146 -3.98 -0.68 -14.01
N ALA A 147 -2.80 -0.95 -13.44
CA ALA A 147 -1.59 -1.23 -14.20
C ALA A 147 -1.73 -2.49 -15.07
N VAL A 148 -2.22 -3.60 -14.50
CA VAL A 148 -2.48 -4.84 -15.25
C VAL A 148 -3.53 -4.61 -16.34
N ALA A 149 -4.58 -3.82 -16.08
CA ALA A 149 -5.58 -3.47 -17.09
C ALA A 149 -4.98 -2.68 -18.28
N CYS A 150 -4.05 -1.74 -18.02
CA CYS A 150 -3.31 -1.06 -19.08
C CYS A 150 -2.39 -2.01 -19.86
N ALA A 151 -1.75 -2.97 -19.17
CA ALA A 151 -0.91 -3.98 -19.82
C ALA A 151 -1.72 -4.88 -20.76
N VAL A 152 -2.93 -5.29 -20.34
CA VAL A 152 -3.87 -6.06 -21.16
C VAL A 152 -4.34 -5.25 -22.36
N ASP A 153 -4.75 -3.99 -22.19
CA ASP A 153 -5.13 -3.11 -23.30
C ASP A 153 -3.98 -2.95 -24.32
N ALA A 154 -2.75 -2.73 -23.84
CA ALA A 154 -1.57 -2.61 -24.68
C ALA A 154 -1.27 -3.90 -25.48
N LEU A 155 -1.48 -5.07 -24.88
CA LEU A 155 -1.32 -6.36 -25.56
C LEU A 155 -2.44 -6.61 -26.59
N GLU A 156 -3.70 -6.31 -26.26
CA GLU A 156 -4.85 -6.45 -27.18
C GLU A 156 -4.79 -5.44 -28.34
N ARG A 157 -4.14 -4.29 -28.16
CA ARG A 157 -3.83 -3.32 -29.23
C ARG A 157 -2.55 -3.64 -30.00
N SER A 158 -1.80 -4.68 -29.61
CA SER A 158 -0.49 -5.02 -30.16
C SER A 158 0.55 -3.89 -30.09
N THR A 159 0.40 -2.94 -29.15
CA THR A 159 1.43 -1.90 -28.90
C THR A 159 2.63 -2.47 -28.15
N VAL A 160 2.42 -3.57 -27.43
CA VAL A 160 3.46 -4.44 -26.87
C VAL A 160 3.24 -5.87 -27.36
N GLN A 161 4.32 -6.66 -27.41
CA GLN A 161 4.26 -8.06 -27.84
C GLN A 161 4.02 -9.02 -26.66
N ARG A 162 4.38 -8.59 -25.43
CA ARG A 162 4.28 -9.39 -24.21
C ARG A 162 4.08 -8.55 -22.95
N ILE A 163 3.49 -9.16 -21.92
CA ILE A 163 3.37 -8.64 -20.57
C ILE A 163 4.32 -9.41 -19.64
N ILE A 164 5.06 -8.70 -18.80
CA ILE A 164 5.96 -9.28 -17.79
C ILE A 164 5.54 -8.73 -16.43
N LEU A 165 5.02 -9.58 -15.56
CA LEU A 165 4.69 -9.23 -14.18
C LEU A 165 5.78 -9.76 -13.26
N THR A 166 6.28 -8.91 -12.37
CA THR A 166 7.34 -9.28 -11.43
C THR A 166 7.11 -8.70 -10.05
N ARG A 167 7.58 -9.43 -9.03
CA ARG A 167 7.46 -9.09 -7.62
C ARG A 167 8.80 -9.41 -6.93
N PRO A 168 9.31 -8.60 -6.00
CA PRO A 168 10.46 -8.99 -5.20
C PRO A 168 10.09 -10.17 -4.30
N ALA A 169 11.01 -11.12 -4.16
CA ALA A 169 10.88 -12.17 -3.15
C ALA A 169 11.38 -11.61 -1.81
N VAL A 170 10.45 -11.37 -0.87
CA VAL A 170 10.76 -10.99 0.50
C VAL A 170 10.14 -12.00 1.46
N GLU A 171 10.93 -12.38 2.47
CA GLU A 171 10.56 -13.39 3.48
C GLU A 171 9.61 -12.77 4.53
N ALA A 172 8.37 -12.51 4.13
CA ALA A 172 7.32 -12.00 5.00
C ALA A 172 6.88 -13.07 6.02
N GLY A 173 7.62 -13.18 7.12
CA GLY A 173 7.28 -13.99 8.30
C GLY A 173 7.73 -15.45 8.27
N GLU A 174 7.68 -16.11 7.10
CA GLU A 174 8.19 -17.48 6.93
C GLU A 174 9.39 -17.49 5.95
N ARG A 175 10.47 -18.19 6.31
CA ARG A 175 11.62 -18.33 5.40
C ARG A 175 11.22 -19.18 4.20
N LEU A 176 11.46 -18.69 2.99
CA LEU A 176 11.09 -19.35 1.73
C LEU A 176 11.70 -20.77 1.61
N GLY A 177 12.77 -21.04 2.37
CA GLY A 177 13.39 -22.36 2.49
C GLY A 177 12.50 -23.48 3.05
N PHE A 178 11.46 -23.20 3.84
CA PHE A 178 10.71 -24.24 4.58
C PHE A 178 9.49 -24.85 3.86
N LEU A 179 8.96 -24.23 2.81
CA LEU A 179 7.89 -24.86 2.02
C LEU A 179 8.44 -26.08 1.26
N PRO A 180 7.84 -27.28 1.35
CA PRO A 180 8.25 -28.42 0.53
C PRO A 180 7.78 -28.24 -0.93
N GLY A 181 8.63 -28.57 -1.89
CA GLY A 181 8.33 -28.45 -3.32
C GLY A 181 9.44 -27.75 -4.13
N ASP A 182 9.24 -27.69 -5.45
CA ASP A 182 10.14 -27.01 -6.37
C ASP A 182 10.10 -25.49 -6.21
N LEU A 183 11.15 -24.78 -6.65
CA LEU A 183 11.28 -23.33 -6.49
C LEU A 183 10.04 -22.56 -6.98
N THR A 184 9.44 -23.00 -8.10
CA THR A 184 8.19 -22.44 -8.63
C THR A 184 7.03 -22.57 -7.64
N GLN A 185 6.84 -23.76 -7.05
CA GLN A 185 5.76 -24.05 -6.09
C GLN A 185 5.87 -23.21 -4.80
N LYS A 186 7.09 -22.82 -4.41
CA LYS A 186 7.31 -21.96 -3.23
C LYS A 186 6.99 -20.48 -3.48
N VAL A 187 7.10 -20.01 -4.72
CA VAL A 187 6.89 -18.59 -5.07
C VAL A 187 5.49 -18.31 -5.61
N ASP A 188 4.82 -19.31 -6.19
CA ASP A 188 3.47 -19.19 -6.76
C ASP A 188 2.42 -18.53 -5.82
N PRO A 189 2.40 -18.79 -4.48
CA PRO A 189 1.47 -18.12 -3.57
C PRO A 189 1.59 -16.58 -3.55
N TYR A 190 2.81 -16.05 -3.66
CA TYR A 190 3.08 -14.60 -3.64
C TYR A 190 2.69 -13.91 -4.97
N LEU A 191 2.67 -14.70 -6.04
CA LEU A 191 2.30 -14.27 -7.40
C LEU A 191 0.80 -14.45 -7.66
N ARG A 192 0.07 -15.20 -6.81
CA ARG A 192 -1.35 -15.52 -6.99
C ARG A 192 -2.27 -14.31 -7.24
N PRO A 193 -2.13 -13.17 -6.53
CA PRO A 193 -2.96 -11.99 -6.80
C PRO A 193 -2.83 -11.44 -8.23
N LEU A 194 -1.66 -11.62 -8.86
CA LEU A 194 -1.40 -11.19 -10.24
C LEU A 194 -2.10 -12.12 -11.25
N TYR A 195 -2.11 -13.43 -11.00
CA TYR A 195 -2.89 -14.38 -11.80
C TYR A 195 -4.39 -14.09 -11.70
N ASP A 196 -4.90 -13.87 -10.49
CA ASP A 196 -6.34 -13.63 -10.27
C ASP A 196 -6.80 -12.33 -10.96
N ALA A 197 -5.98 -11.27 -10.95
CA ALA A 197 -6.25 -10.04 -11.71
C ALA A 197 -6.27 -10.27 -13.23
N LEU A 198 -5.34 -11.07 -13.77
CA LEU A 198 -5.33 -11.43 -15.19
C LEU A 198 -6.54 -12.26 -15.61
N TYR A 199 -6.96 -13.22 -14.77
CA TYR A 199 -8.14 -14.04 -15.05
C TYR A 199 -9.43 -13.20 -15.09
N ASP A 200 -9.54 -12.17 -14.26
CA ASP A 200 -10.65 -11.21 -14.29
C ASP A 200 -10.62 -10.32 -15.55
N LEU A 201 -9.45 -9.82 -15.93
CA LEU A 201 -9.28 -8.86 -17.03
C LEU A 201 -9.23 -9.47 -18.43
N MET A 202 -8.77 -10.72 -18.58
CA MET A 202 -8.65 -11.42 -19.87
C MET A 202 -9.58 -12.64 -19.99
N GLY A 203 -9.94 -13.28 -18.87
CA GLY A 203 -10.59 -14.59 -18.85
C GLY A 203 -9.59 -15.76 -18.92
N PHE A 204 -9.90 -16.85 -18.20
CA PHE A 204 -9.02 -18.02 -18.00
C PHE A 204 -8.38 -18.55 -19.29
N ASP A 205 -9.18 -18.93 -20.29
CA ASP A 205 -8.68 -19.53 -21.54
C ASP A 205 -7.73 -18.62 -22.33
N ARG A 206 -7.89 -17.29 -22.21
CA ARG A 206 -7.00 -16.31 -22.86
C ARG A 206 -5.67 -16.21 -22.13
N VAL A 207 -5.69 -16.19 -20.79
CA VAL A 207 -4.46 -16.17 -19.96
C VAL A 207 -3.63 -17.42 -20.23
N THR A 208 -4.23 -18.61 -20.21
CA THR A 208 -3.52 -19.88 -20.51
C THR A 208 -2.85 -19.85 -21.89
N LYS A 209 -3.57 -19.41 -22.93
CA LYS A 209 -3.01 -19.28 -24.29
C LYS A 209 -1.93 -18.19 -24.39
N ALA A 210 -2.00 -17.13 -23.59
CA ALA A 210 -0.98 -16.09 -23.56
C ALA A 210 0.32 -16.59 -22.92
N PHE A 211 0.24 -17.42 -21.86
CA PHE A 211 1.39 -18.12 -21.29
C PHE A 211 2.01 -19.12 -22.28
N GLU A 212 1.19 -19.98 -22.91
CA GLU A 212 1.66 -20.97 -23.91
C GLU A 212 2.43 -20.33 -25.07
N LYS A 213 2.02 -19.11 -25.48
CA LYS A 213 2.68 -18.33 -26.54
C LYS A 213 3.86 -17.48 -26.07
N GLY A 214 4.18 -17.46 -24.77
CA GLY A 214 5.19 -16.56 -24.20
C GLY A 214 4.82 -15.07 -24.26
N GLN A 215 3.54 -14.74 -24.51
CA GLN A 215 3.02 -13.36 -24.47
C GLN A 215 2.77 -12.89 -23.04
N LEU A 216 2.71 -13.80 -22.08
CA LEU A 216 2.58 -13.46 -20.66
C LEU A 216 3.62 -14.22 -19.84
N GLU A 217 4.36 -13.48 -19.02
CA GLU A 217 5.40 -13.99 -18.14
C GLU A 217 5.15 -13.46 -16.72
N ILE A 218 5.12 -14.34 -15.72
CA ILE A 218 5.12 -13.94 -14.30
C ILE A 218 6.35 -14.56 -13.65
N ALA A 219 7.27 -13.74 -13.14
CA ALA A 219 8.56 -14.21 -12.65
C ALA A 219 9.09 -13.37 -11.47
N PRO A 220 9.89 -13.95 -10.55
CA PRO A 220 10.52 -13.19 -9.47
C PRO A 220 11.49 -12.13 -9.99
N LEU A 221 11.67 -11.02 -9.27
CA LEU A 221 12.52 -9.90 -9.69
C LEU A 221 13.96 -10.31 -10.08
N ALA A 222 14.50 -11.35 -9.44
CA ALA A 222 15.82 -11.89 -9.75
C ALA A 222 15.97 -12.34 -11.22
N PHE A 223 14.89 -12.77 -11.87
CA PHE A 223 14.87 -13.24 -13.27
C PHE A 223 14.98 -12.08 -14.28
N MET A 224 14.91 -10.82 -13.85
CA MET A 224 15.12 -9.66 -14.71
C MET A 224 16.61 -9.35 -14.95
N ARG A 225 17.51 -9.92 -14.13
CA ARG A 225 18.96 -9.68 -14.22
C ARG A 225 19.51 -10.12 -15.58
N GLY A 226 20.29 -9.25 -16.22
CA GLY A 226 20.94 -9.53 -17.50
C GLY A 226 20.03 -9.53 -18.72
N ARG A 227 18.74 -9.19 -18.56
CA ARG A 227 17.79 -9.07 -19.68
C ARG A 227 17.73 -7.64 -20.22
N THR A 228 17.25 -7.52 -21.45
CA THR A 228 16.74 -6.27 -22.02
C THR A 228 15.30 -6.49 -22.42
N LEU A 229 14.39 -5.69 -21.88
CA LEU A 229 12.96 -5.86 -22.01
C LEU A 229 12.47 -4.90 -23.10
N ASN A 230 12.64 -5.31 -24.37
CA ASN A 230 12.08 -4.64 -25.54
C ASN A 230 10.64 -5.10 -25.81
N HIS A 231 9.83 -4.21 -26.42
CA HIS A 231 8.44 -4.44 -26.84
C HIS A 231 7.55 -5.12 -25.78
N ALA A 232 7.74 -4.76 -24.51
CA ALA A 232 7.09 -5.40 -23.37
C ALA A 232 6.39 -4.38 -22.46
N PHE A 233 5.26 -4.77 -21.90
CA PHE A 233 4.67 -4.06 -20.77
C PHE A 233 5.13 -4.74 -19.47
N VAL A 234 5.92 -4.04 -18.65
CA VAL A 234 6.60 -4.60 -17.48
C VAL A 234 6.01 -4.00 -16.22
N ILE A 235 5.51 -4.82 -15.30
CA ILE A 235 4.98 -4.37 -14.00
C ILE A 235 5.86 -4.93 -12.89
N LEU A 236 6.47 -4.06 -12.10
CA LEU A 236 7.09 -4.40 -10.82
C LEU A 236 6.09 -4.06 -9.71
N ASP A 237 5.47 -5.10 -9.15
CA ASP A 237 4.54 -4.97 -8.04
C ASP A 237 5.25 -5.10 -6.69
N GLU A 238 4.67 -4.45 -5.67
CA GLU A 238 5.15 -4.44 -4.28
C GLU A 238 6.60 -3.93 -4.17
N ALA A 239 6.90 -2.90 -4.96
CA ALA A 239 8.21 -2.32 -5.16
C ALA A 239 8.86 -1.76 -3.88
N GLN A 240 8.08 -1.46 -2.84
CA GLN A 240 8.61 -1.04 -1.53
C GLN A 240 9.54 -2.08 -0.91
N ASN A 241 9.38 -3.35 -1.31
CA ASN A 241 10.15 -4.51 -0.88
C ASN A 241 11.38 -4.79 -1.77
N THR A 242 11.85 -3.80 -2.53
CA THR A 242 13.12 -3.83 -3.25
C THR A 242 14.22 -3.05 -2.52
N THR A 243 15.49 -3.39 -2.75
CA THR A 243 16.62 -2.52 -2.38
C THR A 243 16.94 -1.52 -3.50
N PRO A 244 17.67 -0.41 -3.25
CA PRO A 244 18.10 0.53 -4.28
C PRO A 244 18.86 -0.15 -5.44
N GLU A 245 19.70 -1.14 -5.15
CA GLU A 245 20.44 -1.90 -6.16
C GLU A 245 19.51 -2.76 -7.01
N GLN A 246 18.47 -3.35 -6.42
CA GLN A 246 17.46 -4.12 -7.15
C GLN A 246 16.59 -3.23 -8.03
N MET A 247 16.18 -2.07 -7.53
CA MET A 247 15.42 -1.08 -8.30
C MET A 247 16.23 -0.56 -9.49
N LYS A 248 17.49 -0.15 -9.25
CA LYS A 248 18.42 0.27 -10.32
C LYS A 248 18.71 -0.86 -11.31
N MET A 249 18.88 -2.10 -10.83
CA MET A 249 19.05 -3.27 -11.69
C MET A 249 17.84 -3.45 -12.62
N PHE A 250 16.63 -3.34 -12.08
CA PHE A 250 15.37 -3.50 -12.80
C PHE A 250 15.09 -2.37 -13.82
N LEU A 251 15.14 -1.11 -13.40
CA LEU A 251 14.83 0.03 -14.26
C LEU A 251 15.79 0.11 -15.47
N THR A 252 17.06 -0.27 -15.28
CA THR A 252 18.04 -0.34 -16.38
C THR A 252 17.83 -1.53 -17.34
N ARG A 253 16.83 -2.40 -17.13
CA ARG A 253 16.46 -3.46 -18.09
C ARG A 253 15.42 -3.00 -19.10
N ILE A 254 14.74 -1.87 -18.89
CA ILE A 254 13.69 -1.38 -19.79
C ILE A 254 14.32 -0.99 -21.13
N GLY A 255 13.78 -1.54 -22.21
CA GLY A 255 14.27 -1.37 -23.57
C GLY A 255 13.27 -0.63 -24.47
N PHE A 256 13.57 -0.58 -25.78
CA PHE A 256 12.78 0.18 -26.73
C PHE A 256 11.36 -0.39 -26.95
N GLY A 257 10.40 0.50 -27.15
CA GLY A 257 9.00 0.15 -27.40
C GLY A 257 8.31 -0.54 -26.21
N SER A 258 8.86 -0.38 -25.01
CA SER A 258 8.33 -0.95 -23.77
C SER A 258 7.74 0.12 -22.87
N LYS A 259 6.82 -0.30 -22.00
CA LYS A 259 6.32 0.53 -20.90
C LYS A 259 6.54 -0.18 -19.59
N CYS A 260 6.88 0.58 -18.56
CA CYS A 260 7.15 0.07 -17.22
C CYS A 260 6.22 0.74 -16.20
N VAL A 261 5.62 -0.07 -15.32
CA VAL A 261 4.85 0.43 -14.18
C VAL A 261 5.41 -0.17 -12.90
N VAL A 262 5.68 0.69 -11.92
CA VAL A 262 6.21 0.32 -10.60
C VAL A 262 5.15 0.63 -9.56
N THR A 263 4.59 -0.39 -8.91
CA THR A 263 3.56 -0.24 -7.89
C THR A 263 4.07 -0.59 -6.50
N GLY A 264 3.70 0.20 -5.49
CA GLY A 264 4.08 -0.10 -4.12
C GLY A 264 3.36 0.73 -3.06
N ASP A 265 3.62 0.41 -1.80
CA ASP A 265 3.08 1.08 -0.62
C ASP A 265 4.20 1.38 0.37
N THR A 266 4.61 2.64 0.48
CA THR A 266 5.70 3.05 1.37
C THR A 266 5.41 2.85 2.86
N SER A 267 4.16 2.55 3.24
CA SER A 267 3.80 2.17 4.61
C SER A 267 3.98 0.68 4.92
N GLN A 268 4.23 -0.17 3.91
CA GLN A 268 4.31 -1.64 4.03
C GLN A 268 5.69 -2.17 3.60
N ILE A 269 6.77 -1.59 4.17
CA ILE A 269 8.15 -2.01 3.90
C ILE A 269 8.51 -3.21 4.79
N ASP A 270 8.61 -4.39 4.19
CA ASP A 270 8.97 -5.67 4.84
C ASP A 270 10.49 -5.94 4.85
N LEU A 271 11.30 -4.94 4.52
CA LEU A 271 12.77 -5.07 4.48
C LEU A 271 13.38 -5.17 5.89
N PRO A 272 14.59 -5.77 6.03
CA PRO A 272 15.31 -5.80 7.30
C PRO A 272 15.49 -4.40 7.91
N ARG A 273 15.36 -4.30 9.24
CA ARG A 273 15.48 -3.01 9.96
C ARG A 273 16.80 -2.32 9.64
N GLY A 274 16.71 -1.08 9.15
CA GLY A 274 17.86 -0.26 8.74
C GLY A 274 18.17 -0.29 7.24
N SER A 275 17.54 -1.18 6.46
CA SER A 275 17.60 -1.13 5.00
C SER A 275 16.74 0.00 4.44
N VAL A 276 17.26 0.75 3.46
CA VAL A 276 16.50 1.73 2.67
C VAL A 276 15.67 0.98 1.63
N SER A 277 14.43 1.41 1.41
CA SER A 277 13.57 0.89 0.33
C SER A 277 13.98 1.50 -1.01
N GLY A 278 14.20 0.65 -2.02
CA GLY A 278 14.49 1.05 -3.39
C GLY A 278 13.38 1.86 -4.05
N LEU A 279 12.13 1.73 -3.59
CA LEU A 279 11.02 2.58 -4.05
C LEU A 279 11.17 4.02 -3.52
N VAL A 280 11.49 4.17 -2.24
CA VAL A 280 11.67 5.48 -1.59
C VAL A 280 12.93 6.19 -2.11
N ASP A 281 14.00 5.42 -2.35
CA ASP A 281 15.22 5.92 -2.99
C ASP A 281 14.95 6.38 -4.43
N ALA A 282 14.30 5.55 -5.26
CA ALA A 282 13.98 5.91 -6.64
C ALA A 282 13.02 7.10 -6.75
N GLU A 283 12.07 7.27 -5.82
CA GLU A 283 11.18 8.44 -5.76
C GLU A 283 11.97 9.75 -5.59
N GLN A 284 13.12 9.73 -4.93
CA GLN A 284 14.00 10.89 -4.73
C GLN A 284 15.03 11.05 -5.85
N VAL A 285 15.64 9.93 -6.28
CA VAL A 285 16.74 9.92 -7.27
C VAL A 285 16.25 10.17 -8.70
N LEU A 286 14.98 9.87 -9.00
CA LEU A 286 14.38 10.02 -10.33
C LEU A 286 13.47 11.26 -10.46
N ASP A 287 13.46 12.13 -9.45
CA ASP A 287 12.71 13.39 -9.52
C ASP A 287 13.27 14.28 -10.65
N GLY A 288 12.36 14.82 -11.47
CA GLY A 288 12.72 15.62 -12.65
C GLY A 288 13.32 14.84 -13.84
N VAL A 289 13.28 13.50 -13.87
CA VAL A 289 13.73 12.70 -15.03
C VAL A 289 12.63 12.61 -16.09
N ASP A 290 12.90 13.12 -17.30
CA ASP A 290 11.98 13.06 -18.44
C ASP A 290 11.53 11.62 -18.77
N GLY A 291 10.25 11.47 -19.12
CA GLY A 291 9.65 10.16 -19.44
C GLY A 291 9.30 9.29 -18.22
N ILE A 292 9.53 9.80 -17.00
CA ILE A 292 9.11 9.17 -15.74
C ILE A 292 7.99 10.00 -15.09
N ALA A 293 6.88 9.35 -14.73
CA ALA A 293 5.79 9.98 -13.97
C ALA A 293 5.57 9.29 -12.62
N VAL A 294 5.18 10.07 -11.59
CA VAL A 294 4.87 9.55 -10.25
C VAL A 294 3.44 9.96 -9.88
N THR A 295 2.62 8.98 -9.48
CA THR A 295 1.26 9.21 -8.97
C THR A 295 1.16 8.72 -7.53
N ARG A 296 0.78 9.62 -6.63
CA ARG A 296 0.68 9.37 -5.19
C ARG A 296 -0.79 9.22 -4.81
N PHE A 297 -1.19 8.00 -4.49
CA PHE A 297 -2.52 7.68 -3.99
C PHE A 297 -2.62 7.93 -2.49
N THR A 298 -3.81 8.31 -2.06
CA THR A 298 -4.15 8.61 -0.67
C THR A 298 -5.17 7.61 -0.14
N ARG A 299 -5.54 7.71 1.14
CA ARG A 299 -6.66 6.95 1.73
C ARG A 299 -8.00 7.25 1.04
N ALA A 300 -8.19 8.44 0.48
CA ALA A 300 -9.40 8.81 -0.26
C ALA A 300 -9.54 8.05 -1.61
N ASP A 301 -8.45 7.49 -2.13
CA ASP A 301 -8.45 6.71 -3.37
C ASP A 301 -8.79 5.22 -3.17
N VAL A 302 -9.04 4.80 -1.93
CA VAL A 302 -9.32 3.41 -1.56
C VAL A 302 -10.78 3.07 -1.87
N VAL A 303 -11.02 2.44 -3.02
CA VAL A 303 -12.35 2.01 -3.44
C VAL A 303 -12.58 0.55 -3.05
N ARG A 304 -13.12 0.34 -1.84
CA ARG A 304 -13.48 -0.98 -1.30
C ARG A 304 -15.00 -1.09 -1.11
N HIS A 305 -15.49 -2.32 -0.98
CA HIS A 305 -16.90 -2.57 -0.63
C HIS A 305 -17.26 -1.90 0.72
N PRO A 306 -18.42 -1.23 0.88
CA PRO A 306 -18.73 -0.45 2.09
C PRO A 306 -18.69 -1.23 3.40
N LEU A 307 -18.99 -2.54 3.38
CA LEU A 307 -18.81 -3.40 4.55
C LEU A 307 -17.33 -3.51 4.97
N VAL A 308 -16.42 -3.68 3.99
CA VAL A 308 -14.98 -3.80 4.24
C VAL A 308 -14.40 -2.49 4.75
N ALA A 309 -14.86 -1.35 4.21
CA ALA A 309 -14.49 -0.03 4.73
C ALA A 309 -14.86 0.14 6.21
N ARG A 310 -16.10 -0.22 6.60
CA ARG A 310 -16.54 -0.19 8.01
C ARG A 310 -15.77 -1.15 8.92
N ILE A 311 -15.41 -2.33 8.42
CA ILE A 311 -14.57 -3.29 9.18
C ILE A 311 -13.17 -2.69 9.41
N VAL A 312 -12.53 -2.16 8.37
CA VAL A 312 -11.20 -1.53 8.50
C VAL A 312 -11.26 -0.37 9.50
N GLN A 313 -12.26 0.51 9.38
CA GLN A 313 -12.45 1.63 10.30
C GLN A 313 -12.56 1.17 11.77
N ALA A 314 -13.35 0.14 12.06
CA ALA A 314 -13.49 -0.37 13.43
C ALA A 314 -12.16 -0.90 14.02
N TYR A 315 -11.32 -1.53 13.20
CA TYR A 315 -9.96 -1.95 13.62
C TYR A 315 -9.00 -0.76 13.78
N GLU A 316 -9.09 0.26 12.92
CA GLU A 316 -8.27 1.48 13.05
C GLU A 316 -8.64 2.28 14.32
N GLU A 317 -9.94 2.40 14.62
CA GLU A 317 -10.43 3.03 15.85
C GLU A 317 -9.95 2.28 17.10
N GLN A 318 -10.01 0.95 17.10
CA GLN A 318 -9.48 0.13 18.19
C GLN A 318 -7.95 0.28 18.34
N ALA A 319 -7.20 0.28 17.23
CA ALA A 319 -5.75 0.44 17.25
C ALA A 319 -5.33 1.84 17.75
N ALA A 320 -6.05 2.90 17.33
CA ALA A 320 -5.83 4.25 17.80
C ALA A 320 -6.14 4.40 19.30
N ALA A 321 -7.24 3.79 19.78
CA ALA A 321 -7.57 3.76 21.20
C ALA A 321 -6.44 3.11 22.03
N HIS A 322 -5.98 1.90 21.65
CA HIS A 322 -4.85 1.23 22.31
C HIS A 322 -3.56 2.05 22.26
N ALA A 323 -3.24 2.67 21.13
CA ALA A 323 -2.06 3.52 21.00
C ALA A 323 -2.13 4.75 21.94
N SER A 324 -3.29 5.37 22.06
CA SER A 324 -3.51 6.50 22.98
C SER A 324 -3.42 6.08 24.45
N GLU A 325 -3.93 4.91 24.81
CA GLU A 325 -3.83 4.36 26.17
C GLU A 325 -2.37 4.00 26.50
N GLN A 326 -1.64 3.41 25.55
CA GLN A 326 -0.22 3.12 25.67
C GLN A 326 0.59 4.40 25.90
N GLN A 327 0.36 5.45 25.09
CA GLN A 327 1.01 6.76 25.24
C GLN A 327 0.68 7.43 26.57
N ALA A 328 -0.57 7.35 27.05
CA ALA A 328 -0.96 7.88 28.35
C ALA A 328 -0.25 7.16 29.50
N ARG A 329 -0.13 5.81 29.43
CA ARG A 329 0.64 5.02 30.40
C ARG A 329 2.12 5.35 30.38
N ASP A 330 2.73 5.44 29.19
CA ASP A 330 4.15 5.75 29.03
C ASP A 330 4.48 7.17 29.54
N ALA A 331 3.59 8.15 29.31
CA ALA A 331 3.72 9.50 29.85
C ALA A 331 3.61 9.52 31.39
N LEU A 332 2.70 8.76 31.97
CA LEU A 332 2.53 8.66 33.42
C LEU A 332 3.75 7.98 34.08
N TYR A 333 4.28 6.92 33.48
CA TYR A 333 5.55 6.32 33.91
C TYR A 333 6.75 7.26 33.74
N ALA A 334 6.77 8.13 32.74
CA ALA A 334 7.82 9.14 32.58
C ALA A 334 7.78 10.16 33.73
N GLN A 335 6.59 10.68 34.07
CA GLN A 335 6.38 11.60 35.19
C GLN A 335 6.80 10.98 36.54
N GLU A 336 6.37 9.74 36.84
CA GLU A 336 6.79 9.05 38.08
C GLU A 336 8.31 8.87 38.17
N ARG A 337 8.99 8.62 37.04
CA ARG A 337 10.46 8.49 37.01
C ARG A 337 11.16 9.82 37.26
N GLU A 338 10.60 10.91 36.75
CA GLU A 338 11.13 12.26 36.95
C GLU A 338 10.93 12.72 38.42
N GLU A 339 9.75 12.51 39.00
CA GLU A 339 9.50 12.74 40.43
C GLU A 339 10.45 11.93 41.33
N ARG A 340 10.65 10.63 41.04
CA ARG A 340 11.59 9.80 41.81
C ARG A 340 13.02 10.31 41.70
N ARG A 341 13.43 10.81 40.53
CA ARG A 341 14.75 11.41 40.31
C ARG A 341 14.91 12.71 41.10
N GLU A 342 13.90 13.58 41.11
CA GLU A 342 13.91 14.80 41.93
C GLU A 342 13.96 14.48 43.43
N ARG A 343 13.13 13.55 43.91
CA ARG A 343 13.13 13.15 45.34
C ARG A 343 14.49 12.58 45.76
N ALA A 344 15.12 11.77 44.91
CA ALA A 344 16.46 11.25 45.14
C ALA A 344 17.52 12.37 45.20
N LEU A 345 17.46 13.34 44.28
CA LEU A 345 18.34 14.52 44.29
C LEU A 345 18.14 15.38 45.55
N ARG A 346 16.89 15.62 45.97
CA ARG A 346 16.59 16.36 47.21
C ARG A 346 17.13 15.63 48.44
N LEU A 347 16.88 14.33 48.58
CA LEU A 347 17.45 13.51 49.66
C LEU A 347 18.98 13.55 49.66
N GLN A 348 19.62 13.43 48.50
CA GLN A 348 21.08 13.49 48.40
C GLN A 348 21.63 14.87 48.78
N SER A 349 20.94 15.97 48.41
CA SER A 349 21.31 17.33 48.84
C SER A 349 21.12 17.55 50.35
N ALA A 350 20.10 16.95 50.97
CA ALA A 350 19.86 17.03 52.40
C ALA A 350 20.95 16.31 53.21
N ILE A 351 21.35 15.10 52.78
CA ILE A 351 22.45 14.34 53.39
C ILE A 351 23.78 15.12 53.31
N VAL A 352 24.04 15.79 52.19
CA VAL A 352 25.23 16.65 52.02
C VAL A 352 25.16 17.90 52.91
N ALA A 353 23.96 18.47 53.14
CA ALA A 353 23.78 19.61 54.03
C ALA A 353 23.96 19.22 55.52
N GLU A 354 23.40 18.10 55.97
CA GLU A 354 23.57 17.59 57.34
C GLU A 354 25.05 17.31 57.66
N SER A 355 25.75 16.60 56.76
CA SER A 355 27.18 16.29 56.93
C SER A 355 28.10 17.53 56.87
N ALA A 356 27.63 18.66 56.32
CA ALA A 356 28.33 19.94 56.39
C ALA A 356 28.14 20.69 57.73
N VAL A 357 27.06 20.41 58.48
CA VAL A 357 26.76 21.06 59.77
C VAL A 357 27.57 20.44 60.92
N GLU A 358 27.89 19.14 60.85
CA GLU A 358 28.74 18.47 61.85
C GLU A 358 30.22 18.90 61.77
N ALA A 359 30.67 19.43 60.63
CA ALA A 359 32.05 19.84 60.36
C ALA A 359 32.39 21.23 60.94
N ARG A 360 32.28 21.43 62.26
CA ARG A 360 32.82 22.63 62.93
C ARG A 360 34.35 22.58 63.03
N PRO A 361 35.07 23.70 62.83
CA PRO A 361 36.54 23.71 62.80
C PRO A 361 37.12 23.53 64.20
N VAL A 362 37.94 22.49 64.38
CA VAL A 362 38.81 22.34 65.56
C VAL A 362 40.00 23.29 65.41
N THR A 363 40.23 24.13 66.41
CA THR A 363 41.31 25.13 66.44
C THR A 363 42.70 24.51 66.31
N ALA A 364 43.45 24.92 65.29
CA ALA A 364 44.82 24.48 65.09
C ALA A 364 45.78 25.18 66.10
N VAL A 365 46.44 24.40 66.94
CA VAL A 365 47.53 24.87 67.80
C VAL A 365 48.85 24.78 67.03
N VAL A 366 49.58 25.90 66.97
CA VAL A 366 50.89 26.01 66.32
C VAL A 366 52.01 25.60 67.28
N PRO A 367 52.99 24.79 66.83
CA PRO A 367 54.32 24.75 67.41
C PRO A 367 55.38 25.37 66.47
N THR A 368 56.34 26.08 67.05
CA THR A 368 57.44 26.79 66.38
C THR A 368 58.64 25.88 66.03
N PRO A 369 59.54 26.29 65.10
CA PRO A 369 60.53 25.38 64.50
C PRO A 369 61.98 25.55 65.03
N LYS A 370 62.83 24.51 64.80
CA LYS A 370 64.31 24.47 64.56
C LYS A 370 65.00 23.27 65.27
N PRO A 371 66.25 22.87 64.93
CA PRO A 371 66.82 22.68 63.57
C PRO A 371 67.78 21.45 63.46
N SER A 372 68.42 21.28 62.29
CA SER A 372 69.62 20.47 62.01
C SER A 372 69.42 18.93 61.86
N ALA A 373 70.24 18.18 61.10
CA ALA A 373 71.49 18.52 60.42
C ALA A 373 71.70 17.79 59.06
N ARG A 374 72.59 18.35 58.23
CA ARG A 374 73.40 17.78 57.12
C ARG A 374 73.05 16.36 56.62
N GLN A 375 72.68 16.21 55.34
CA GLN A 375 73.61 16.11 54.20
C GLN A 375 74.68 15.00 54.30
N ALA A 376 74.41 13.88 53.63
CA ALA A 376 75.40 13.16 52.82
C ALA A 376 74.70 12.77 51.50
N ALA A 377 75.37 12.96 50.36
CA ALA A 377 74.73 12.92 49.04
C ALA A 377 75.38 11.85 48.13
N LYS A 378 74.66 11.50 47.06
CA LYS A 378 75.10 10.71 45.89
C LYS A 378 75.32 9.21 46.16
N THR A 379 75.06 8.28 45.23
CA THR A 379 74.38 8.31 43.92
C THR A 379 74.09 6.86 43.50
N THR A 380 72.85 6.52 43.16
CA THR A 380 72.52 5.38 42.28
C THR A 380 71.29 5.71 41.43
N GLY A 381 71.24 5.17 40.22
CA GLY A 381 70.29 5.60 39.20
C GLY A 381 68.98 4.80 39.18
N LYS A 382 67.87 5.55 39.06
CA LYS A 382 66.90 5.42 37.97
C LYS A 382 66.20 4.05 37.80
N THR A 383 65.08 3.87 38.52
CA THR A 383 63.99 2.97 38.10
C THR A 383 62.61 3.46 38.57
N THR A 384 61.59 3.09 37.77
CA THR A 384 60.13 3.09 38.01
C THR A 384 59.37 4.40 38.33
N GLY A 385 58.19 4.55 37.70
CA GLY A 385 57.10 5.40 38.21
C GLY A 385 56.57 6.53 37.31
N LYS A 386 55.92 6.21 36.18
CA LYS A 386 54.99 7.16 35.53
C LYS A 386 53.70 6.50 35.03
N THR A 387 52.62 6.75 35.78
CA THR A 387 51.24 7.10 35.36
C THR A 387 50.46 6.29 34.30
N LEU A 388 49.16 6.10 34.64
CA LEU A 388 47.99 5.91 33.76
C LEU A 388 47.88 4.53 33.08
N ALA A 389 47.31 3.51 33.73
CA ALA A 389 45.90 3.36 34.17
C ALA A 389 44.91 3.16 33.00
N LYS A 390 44.76 1.90 32.60
CA LYS A 390 43.72 1.36 31.71
C LYS A 390 42.78 0.52 32.58
N PRO A 391 41.46 0.72 32.61
CA PRO A 391 40.57 -0.03 33.49
C PRO A 391 40.48 -1.52 33.07
N PRO A 392 40.43 -2.46 34.03
CA PRO A 392 40.44 -3.90 33.74
C PRO A 392 39.05 -4.46 33.40
N ALA A 393 39.05 -5.69 32.91
CA ALA A 393 37.88 -6.41 32.41
C ALA A 393 36.85 -6.80 33.49
N GLN A 394 35.63 -7.05 33.02
CA GLN A 394 34.52 -7.63 33.80
C GLN A 394 34.89 -9.03 34.32
N PRO A 395 34.57 -9.38 35.58
CA PRO A 395 34.61 -10.76 36.05
C PRO A 395 33.36 -11.53 35.55
N ALA A 396 33.55 -12.79 35.15
CA ALA A 396 32.49 -13.63 34.61
C ALA A 396 31.37 -13.90 35.62
N ALA A 397 30.12 -13.73 35.19
CA ALA A 397 28.95 -14.16 35.94
C ALA A 397 28.83 -15.69 35.96
N LYS A 398 28.73 -16.27 37.16
CA LYS A 398 28.56 -17.72 37.35
C LYS A 398 27.23 -18.20 36.77
N ALA A 399 27.26 -19.37 36.15
CA ALA A 399 26.05 -20.09 35.78
C ALA A 399 25.19 -20.40 37.02
N VAL A 400 23.89 -20.08 36.95
CA VAL A 400 22.88 -20.57 37.89
C VAL A 400 21.85 -21.34 37.08
N ALA A 401 21.81 -22.65 37.29
CA ALA A 401 20.82 -23.52 36.70
C ALA A 401 19.42 -23.20 37.24
N LYS A 402 18.39 -23.29 36.39
CA LYS A 402 16.99 -23.45 36.81
C LYS A 402 16.49 -24.85 36.44
N PRO A 403 15.59 -25.44 37.25
CA PRO A 403 15.40 -26.89 37.28
C PRO A 403 14.47 -27.41 36.18
N ALA A 404 14.64 -28.69 35.87
CA ALA A 404 13.71 -29.43 35.03
C ALA A 404 12.36 -29.67 35.73
N MET A 405 11.26 -29.55 34.97
CA MET A 405 9.97 -30.15 35.34
C MET A 405 9.65 -31.34 34.44
N LYS A 406 9.76 -32.54 35.05
CA LYS A 406 9.20 -33.84 34.67
C LYS A 406 8.87 -34.51 36.01
N ALA A 407 7.82 -35.31 36.18
CA ALA A 407 6.76 -35.76 35.26
C ALA A 407 5.56 -36.29 36.07
N GLY A 408 4.47 -36.64 35.38
CA GLY A 408 3.42 -37.54 35.88
C GLY A 408 2.00 -36.94 35.81
N GLY A 409 0.99 -37.55 35.19
CA GLY A 409 0.98 -38.75 34.34
C GLY A 409 -0.26 -39.63 34.55
N ARG A 410 -0.65 -40.40 33.50
CA ARG A 410 -1.80 -41.35 33.44
C ARG A 410 -3.18 -40.65 33.32
N SER A 411 -4.21 -41.20 32.68
CA SER A 411 -4.40 -42.46 31.92
C SER A 411 -5.51 -42.19 30.86
N ALA A 412 -5.41 -42.54 29.58
CA ALA A 412 -5.42 -43.87 28.93
C ALA A 412 -6.80 -44.27 28.33
N ALA A 413 -6.72 -44.98 27.19
CA ALA A 413 -7.77 -45.80 26.55
C ALA A 413 -9.03 -45.12 25.95
N LYS A 414 -9.10 -45.11 24.60
CA LYS A 414 -9.72 -46.23 23.87
C LYS A 414 -9.35 -46.25 22.38
N ALA A 415 -8.89 -47.41 21.92
CA ALA A 415 -8.90 -47.78 20.50
C ALA A 415 -10.17 -48.58 20.20
N GLY A 416 -10.65 -48.50 18.95
CA GLY A 416 -11.78 -49.29 18.45
C GLY A 416 -11.77 -49.30 16.92
N PRO A 417 -11.56 -50.46 16.25
CA PRO A 417 -11.56 -50.58 14.80
C PRO A 417 -12.96 -50.91 14.25
N VAL A 418 -13.09 -51.03 12.91
CA VAL A 418 -14.16 -51.67 12.07
C VAL A 418 -14.44 -50.78 10.84
N ALA A 419 -14.69 -51.26 9.62
CA ALA A 419 -14.30 -52.49 8.91
C ALA A 419 -14.49 -52.29 7.38
N LYS A 420 -14.09 -53.29 6.58
CA LYS A 420 -14.22 -53.35 5.11
C LYS A 420 -15.68 -53.28 4.62
N ALA A 421 -15.91 -52.65 3.46
CA ALA A 421 -17.02 -52.98 2.55
C ALA A 421 -16.76 -52.63 1.06
N ARG A 422 -16.32 -53.64 0.30
CA ARG A 422 -16.57 -53.90 -1.15
C ARG A 422 -17.13 -55.35 -1.21
N PRO A 423 -17.91 -55.82 -2.20
CA PRO A 423 -17.82 -55.61 -3.67
C PRO A 423 -19.07 -54.87 -4.22
N ALA A 424 -19.56 -54.91 -5.48
CA ALA A 424 -19.27 -55.68 -6.71
C ALA A 424 -19.43 -54.76 -7.97
N ALA A 425 -19.02 -55.08 -9.22
CA ALA A 425 -19.44 -56.12 -10.20
C ALA A 425 -20.90 -55.96 -10.70
N LYS A 426 -21.25 -56.10 -12.00
CA LYS A 426 -20.53 -56.62 -13.20
C LYS A 426 -21.34 -56.28 -14.50
N VAL A 427 -20.79 -56.62 -15.68
CA VAL A 427 -21.44 -56.69 -17.02
C VAL A 427 -21.73 -55.32 -17.71
N GLY A 428 -21.53 -55.12 -19.03
CA GLY A 428 -20.90 -55.95 -20.08
C GLY A 428 -21.62 -55.89 -21.43
N SER A 429 -20.92 -56.22 -22.54
CA SER A 429 -21.41 -56.32 -23.95
C SER A 429 -21.78 -54.99 -24.64
N ALA A 430 -21.71 -54.82 -25.97
CA ALA A 430 -20.97 -55.51 -27.05
C ALA A 430 -20.95 -54.61 -28.33
N GLN A 431 -20.10 -54.92 -29.32
CA GLN A 431 -20.22 -54.38 -30.69
C GLN A 431 -21.44 -54.99 -31.42
N PRO A 432 -21.86 -54.41 -32.57
CA PRO A 432 -21.35 -54.96 -33.84
C PRO A 432 -20.99 -53.91 -34.92
N LYS A 433 -20.34 -54.38 -35.98
CA LYS A 433 -19.98 -53.66 -37.23
C LYS A 433 -21.12 -53.74 -38.27
N ALA A 434 -21.20 -52.79 -39.23
CA ALA A 434 -21.25 -53.03 -40.70
C ALA A 434 -21.91 -51.88 -41.53
N GLY A 435 -21.55 -51.78 -42.83
CA GLY A 435 -22.15 -50.90 -43.86
C GLY A 435 -21.44 -49.55 -44.04
N VAL A 436 -20.70 -49.19 -45.11
CA VAL A 436 -20.60 -49.58 -46.55
C VAL A 436 -21.70 -49.03 -47.49
N ALA A 437 -21.43 -47.88 -48.14
CA ALA A 437 -21.69 -47.52 -49.56
C ALA A 437 -21.40 -46.02 -49.80
N ARG A 438 -20.34 -45.62 -50.53
CA ARG A 438 -20.26 -45.36 -52.00
C ARG A 438 -21.15 -44.20 -52.55
N LYS A 439 -20.53 -43.08 -52.96
CA LYS A 439 -20.23 -42.74 -54.40
C LYS A 439 -19.64 -41.32 -54.59
N GLY A 440 -18.87 -41.17 -55.68
CA GLY A 440 -18.37 -39.90 -56.24
C GLY A 440 -16.89 -39.63 -55.94
N GLY A 441 -15.97 -39.51 -56.91
CA GLY A 441 -16.03 -39.81 -58.35
C GLY A 441 -15.06 -38.92 -59.15
N THR A 442 -14.32 -39.48 -60.13
CA THR A 442 -13.80 -38.79 -61.34
C THR A 442 -12.96 -39.75 -62.20
N ARG A 443 -13.10 -39.60 -63.53
CA ARG A 443 -12.39 -40.29 -64.63
C ARG A 443 -12.72 -41.76 -64.84
#